data_AF-A0A554L1T9-F1
#
_entry.id   AF-A0A554L1T9-F1
#
_cell.length_a   1.000
_cell.length_b   1.000
_cell.length_c   1.000
_cell.angle_alpha   90.00
_cell.angle_beta   90.00
_cell.angle_gamma   90.00
#
_symmetry.space_group_name_H-M   'P 1'
#
loop_
_entity.id
_entity.type
_entity.pdbx_description
1 polymer ?
#
loop_
_entity_poly.entity_id
_entity_poly.type
_entity_poly.pdbx_seq_one_letter_code
_entity_poly.pdbx_strand_id
1 'polypeptide(L)'
;MTPFNLNKRQKIILTSTLLTIGLLSTQLVDFNLRFKFIAGLSILSYVLSLWSLWEGLNFTKAVVLLILPVFFTAAVASFYFLLPVRWLTRLPVAVIFGLFVYLLLLAQNVFNVAAIRTIPLYRAASTAAFLFTLLSAFFIYNVVYAFNLLFLWNGLVVFLISFPLILQVLWSINMEDQVGVAVFVQSLVLSFVMGELALAFSFWPMPTTIWSLALSSSMYVLIGLTTNFLRGRGSRRLVWEYLGIGAVVLIVSFLTTSWTG
;
A
#
# COMPACT_ATOMS: atom_id res chain seq x y z
N MET A 1 -6.70 37.66 9.33
CA MET A 1 -5.49 36.97 9.85
C MET A 1 -5.95 35.72 10.58
N THR A 2 -5.87 34.55 9.96
CA THR A 2 -6.26 33.27 10.59
C THR A 2 -5.06 32.66 11.34
N PRO A 3 -5.24 32.10 12.55
CA PRO A 3 -4.16 31.99 13.54
C PRO A 3 -3.17 30.83 13.34
N PHE A 4 -3.18 30.13 12.21
CA PHE A 4 -2.20 29.06 11.92
C PHE A 4 -1.77 29.10 10.45
N ASN A 5 -0.84 30.00 10.12
CA ASN A 5 -0.20 30.01 8.81
C ASN A 5 0.94 28.97 8.78
N LEU A 6 0.58 27.69 8.91
CA LEU A 6 1.53 26.58 8.88
C LEU A 6 2.02 26.34 7.45
N ASN A 7 3.35 26.23 7.29
CA ASN A 7 3.96 25.88 6.02
C ASN A 7 3.60 24.43 5.65
N LYS A 8 3.51 24.10 4.35
CA LYS A 8 3.09 22.78 3.86
C LYS A 8 3.91 21.63 4.46
N ARG A 9 5.21 21.84 4.63
CA ARG A 9 6.11 20.86 5.27
C ARG A 9 5.77 20.64 6.76
N GLN A 10 5.40 21.69 7.48
CA GLN A 10 4.98 21.59 8.87
C GLN A 10 3.65 20.82 9.00
N LYS A 11 2.70 21.01 8.07
CA LYS A 11 1.45 20.24 8.02
C LYS A 11 1.72 18.73 7.83
N ILE A 12 2.66 18.38 6.96
CA ILE A 12 3.07 16.97 6.74
C ILE A 12 3.71 16.37 8.00
N ILE A 13 4.66 17.11 8.63
CA ILE A 13 5.30 16.66 9.88
C ILE A 13 4.25 16.46 10.98
N LEU A 14 3.34 17.41 11.16
CA LEU A 14 2.28 17.31 12.16
C LEU A 14 1.39 16.10 11.88
N THR A 15 1.03 15.86 10.62
CA THR A 15 0.22 14.70 10.22
C THR A 15 0.92 13.38 10.54
N SER A 16 2.20 13.22 10.19
CA SER A 16 2.96 12.00 10.51
C SER A 16 3.08 11.79 12.02
N THR A 17 3.30 12.86 12.79
CA THR A 17 3.38 12.78 14.26
C THR A 17 2.04 12.39 14.88
N LEU A 18 0.94 13.02 14.45
CA LEU A 18 -0.40 12.70 14.94
C LEU A 18 -0.80 11.26 14.62
N LEU A 19 -0.53 10.77 13.41
CA LEU A 19 -0.78 9.37 13.05
C LEU A 19 0.10 8.42 13.86
N THR A 20 1.34 8.79 14.17
CA THR A 20 2.23 7.99 15.02
C THR A 20 1.70 7.91 16.46
N ILE A 21 1.23 9.02 17.02
CA ILE A 21 0.58 9.06 18.33
C ILE A 21 -0.70 8.21 18.30
N GLY A 22 -1.48 8.31 17.23
CA GLY A 22 -2.67 7.48 17.01
C GLY A 22 -2.33 5.98 16.94
N LEU A 23 -1.21 5.62 16.30
CA LEU A 23 -0.74 4.23 16.30
C LEU A 23 -0.28 3.80 17.70
N LEU A 24 0.40 4.64 18.47
CA LEU A 24 0.81 4.32 19.84
C LEU A 24 -0.38 4.17 20.79
N SER A 25 -1.43 4.96 20.63
CA SER A 25 -2.62 4.88 21.48
C SER A 25 -3.44 3.61 21.26
N THR A 26 -3.20 2.87 20.17
CA THR A 26 -3.77 1.51 19.97
C THR A 26 -3.51 0.57 21.15
N GLN A 27 -2.46 0.82 21.93
CA GLN A 27 -2.08 0.00 23.09
C GLN A 27 -3.10 0.07 24.23
N LEU A 28 -3.84 1.17 24.32
CA LEU A 28 -4.81 1.41 25.38
C LEU A 28 -6.19 0.81 25.06
N VAL A 29 -6.33 0.17 23.89
CA VAL A 29 -7.61 -0.24 23.33
C VAL A 29 -7.83 -1.74 23.53
N ASP A 30 -8.98 -2.08 24.09
CA ASP A 30 -9.42 -3.47 24.27
C ASP A 30 -9.54 -4.23 22.94
N PHE A 31 -9.42 -5.56 23.01
CA PHE A 31 -9.44 -6.44 21.85
C PHE A 31 -10.66 -6.24 20.94
N ASN A 32 -11.86 -6.07 21.52
CA ASN A 32 -13.11 -5.90 20.78
C ASN A 32 -13.18 -4.61 19.96
N LEU A 33 -12.41 -3.59 20.34
CA LEU A 33 -12.42 -2.27 19.70
C LEU A 33 -11.28 -2.11 18.68
N ARG A 34 -10.39 -3.10 18.53
CA ARG A 34 -9.22 -3.00 17.65
C ARG A 34 -9.58 -2.73 16.19
N PHE A 35 -10.55 -3.47 15.63
CA PHE A 35 -10.98 -3.25 14.24
C PHE A 35 -11.60 -1.87 14.03
N LYS A 36 -12.42 -1.41 14.98
CA LYS A 36 -12.99 -0.06 14.96
C LYS A 36 -11.88 1.00 15.05
N PHE A 37 -10.84 0.75 15.83
CA PHE A 37 -9.71 1.65 15.97
C PHE A 37 -8.83 1.70 14.72
N ILE A 38 -8.55 0.56 14.07
CA ILE A 38 -7.83 0.51 12.78
C ILE A 38 -8.60 1.31 11.73
N ALA A 39 -9.92 1.08 11.63
CA ALA A 39 -10.78 1.82 10.73
C ALA A 39 -10.75 3.33 11.04
N GLY A 40 -10.87 3.70 12.31
CA GLY A 40 -10.78 5.08 12.78
C GLY A 40 -9.45 5.74 12.43
N LEU A 41 -8.32 5.04 12.64
CA LEU A 41 -6.99 5.54 12.30
C LEU A 41 -6.79 5.68 10.78
N SER A 42 -7.39 4.79 10.00
CA SER A 42 -7.37 4.85 8.53
C SER A 42 -8.18 6.05 8.01
N ILE A 43 -9.35 6.31 8.59
CA ILE A 43 -10.16 7.51 8.30
C ILE A 43 -9.41 8.77 8.73
N LEU A 44 -8.80 8.78 9.92
CA LEU A 44 -7.98 9.89 10.40
C LEU A 44 -6.81 10.15 9.44
N SER A 45 -6.17 9.11 8.92
CA SER A 45 -5.13 9.21 7.91
C SER A 45 -5.63 9.88 6.64
N TYR A 46 -6.83 9.53 6.16
CA TYR A 46 -7.45 10.22 5.03
C TYR A 46 -7.63 11.71 5.31
N VAL A 47 -8.26 12.07 6.44
CA VAL A 47 -8.58 13.46 6.79
C VAL A 47 -7.31 14.30 6.98
N LEU A 48 -6.32 13.81 7.72
CA LEU A 48 -5.07 14.53 7.95
C LEU A 48 -4.23 14.64 6.66
N SER A 49 -4.21 13.60 5.83
CA SER A 49 -3.53 13.64 4.53
C SER A 49 -4.20 14.65 3.59
N LEU A 50 -5.54 14.69 3.56
CA LEU A 50 -6.30 15.67 2.80
C LEU A 50 -6.02 17.10 3.26
N TRP A 51 -6.00 17.33 4.58
CA TRP A 51 -5.67 18.63 5.16
C TRP A 51 -4.24 19.08 4.85
N SER A 52 -3.27 18.16 4.93
CA SER A 52 -1.86 18.48 4.68
C SER A 52 -1.55 18.75 3.19
N LEU A 53 -2.31 18.14 2.28
CA LEU A 53 -2.11 18.23 0.83
C LEU A 53 -3.12 19.13 0.10
N TRP A 54 -4.05 19.77 0.80
CA TRP A 54 -5.19 20.53 0.26
C TRP A 54 -4.86 21.47 -0.91
N GLU A 55 -3.72 22.15 -0.83
CA GLU A 55 -3.28 23.10 -1.86
C GLU A 55 -3.04 22.40 -3.21
N GLY A 56 -3.88 22.71 -4.21
CA GLY A 56 -3.78 22.22 -5.59
C GLY A 56 -4.49 20.89 -5.86
N LEU A 57 -5.26 20.35 -4.90
CA LEU A 57 -6.00 19.10 -5.06
C LEU A 57 -7.33 19.30 -5.79
N ASN A 58 -7.46 18.65 -6.94
CA ASN A 58 -8.75 18.37 -7.57
C ASN A 58 -9.43 17.17 -6.87
N PHE A 59 -10.75 17.01 -7.00
CA PHE A 59 -11.50 15.91 -6.36
C PHE A 59 -10.92 14.53 -6.69
N THR A 60 -10.63 14.25 -7.97
CA THR A 60 -10.01 12.99 -8.39
C THR A 60 -8.64 12.77 -7.74
N LYS A 61 -7.80 13.81 -7.68
CA LYS A 61 -6.48 13.75 -7.04
C LYS A 61 -6.62 13.48 -5.55
N ALA A 62 -7.59 14.11 -4.89
CA ALA A 62 -7.89 13.89 -3.48
C ALA A 62 -8.31 12.44 -3.20
N VAL A 63 -9.11 11.82 -4.07
CA VAL A 63 -9.48 10.42 -3.89
C VAL A 63 -8.28 9.50 -4.16
N VAL A 64 -7.66 9.60 -5.34
CA VAL A 64 -6.67 8.62 -5.81
C VAL A 64 -5.33 8.73 -5.07
N LEU A 65 -4.80 9.93 -4.81
CA LEU A 65 -3.53 10.10 -4.09
C LEU A 65 -3.62 9.64 -2.64
N LEU A 66 -4.80 9.76 -2.02
CA LEU A 66 -5.01 9.44 -0.62
C LEU A 66 -5.28 7.95 -0.37
N ILE A 67 -5.52 7.14 -1.42
CA ILE A 67 -5.60 5.68 -1.30
C ILE A 67 -4.35 5.15 -0.59
N LEU A 68 -3.16 5.51 -1.07
CA LEU A 68 -1.93 4.91 -0.55
C LEU A 68 -1.65 5.27 0.93
N PRO A 69 -1.74 6.53 1.40
CA PRO A 69 -1.62 6.86 2.83
C PRO A 69 -2.60 6.09 3.72
N VAL A 70 -3.85 5.93 3.29
CA VAL A 70 -4.90 5.23 4.04
C VAL A 70 -4.58 3.75 4.12
N PHE A 71 -4.31 3.10 2.99
CA PHE A 71 -3.99 1.67 2.96
C PHE A 71 -2.70 1.37 3.71
N PHE A 72 -1.67 2.21 3.59
CA PHE A 72 -0.44 2.05 4.36
C PHE A 72 -0.67 2.15 5.86
N THR A 73 -1.50 3.11 6.29
CA THR A 73 -1.86 3.26 7.71
C THR A 73 -2.65 2.05 8.21
N ALA A 74 -3.65 1.60 7.46
CA ALA A 74 -4.43 0.41 7.77
C ALA A 74 -3.54 -0.84 7.86
N ALA A 75 -2.61 -1.00 6.91
CA ALA A 75 -1.68 -2.11 6.82
C ALA A 75 -0.78 -2.21 8.05
N VAL A 76 -0.07 -1.12 8.38
CA VAL A 76 0.85 -1.10 9.51
C VAL A 76 0.08 -1.18 10.84
N ALA A 77 -1.07 -0.50 10.97
CA ALA A 77 -1.88 -0.58 12.18
C ALA A 77 -2.38 -2.01 12.44
N SER A 78 -2.84 -2.71 11.40
CA SER A 78 -3.29 -4.10 11.52
C SER A 78 -2.14 -5.03 11.92
N PHE A 79 -0.97 -4.86 11.31
CA PHE A 79 0.22 -5.65 11.66
C PHE A 79 0.76 -5.32 13.07
N TYR A 80 0.68 -4.05 13.49
CA TYR A 80 1.15 -3.59 14.80
C TYR A 80 0.42 -4.29 15.96
N PHE A 81 -0.86 -4.64 15.78
CA PHE A 81 -1.61 -5.41 16.76
C PHE A 81 -1.14 -6.85 16.94
N LEU A 82 -0.50 -7.44 15.92
CA LEU A 82 0.05 -8.78 15.97
C LEU A 82 1.39 -8.84 16.73
N LEU A 83 2.04 -7.69 16.94
CA LEU A 83 3.31 -7.63 17.66
C LEU A 83 3.11 -7.87 19.17
N PRO A 84 4.07 -8.53 19.85
CA PRO A 84 4.03 -8.71 21.30
C PRO A 84 3.83 -7.38 22.05
N VAL A 85 3.12 -7.42 23.18
CA VAL A 85 2.83 -6.24 24.04
C VAL A 85 4.07 -5.88 24.87
N ARG A 86 5.18 -5.56 24.19
CA ARG A 86 6.42 -5.09 24.82
C ARG A 86 6.76 -3.73 24.23
N TRP A 87 6.98 -2.74 25.09
CA TRP A 87 7.35 -1.38 24.67
C TRP A 87 8.61 -1.37 23.79
N LEU A 88 9.57 -2.24 24.09
CA LEU A 88 10.84 -2.32 23.37
C LEU A 88 10.70 -2.71 21.90
N THR A 89 9.72 -3.55 21.54
CA THR A 89 9.49 -3.93 20.13
C THR A 89 8.57 -2.94 19.42
N ARG A 90 7.64 -2.33 20.16
CA ARG A 90 6.58 -1.47 19.62
C ARG A 90 6.99 -0.02 19.38
N LEU A 91 7.85 0.55 20.22
CA LEU A 91 8.29 1.93 20.07
C LEU A 91 9.14 2.13 18.79
N PRO A 92 10.14 1.26 18.48
CA PRO A 92 10.89 1.38 17.22
C PRO A 92 9.99 1.30 15.99
N VAL A 93 9.01 0.39 16.00
CA VAL A 93 8.05 0.25 14.89
C VAL A 93 7.20 1.51 14.72
N ALA A 94 6.76 2.13 15.82
CA ALA A 94 6.00 3.38 15.75
C ALA A 94 6.85 4.54 15.18
N VAL A 95 8.13 4.63 15.57
CA VAL A 95 9.05 5.64 15.02
C VAL A 95 9.28 5.43 13.52
N ILE A 96 9.52 4.19 13.10
CA ILE A 96 9.66 3.84 11.68
C ILE A 96 8.37 4.14 10.92
N PHE A 97 7.21 3.84 11.50
CA PHE A 97 5.91 4.17 10.92
C PHE A 97 5.77 5.68 10.68
N GLY A 98 6.09 6.52 11.67
CA GLY A 98 6.04 7.98 11.53
C GLY A 98 6.95 8.49 10.41
N LEU A 99 8.17 7.96 10.33
CA LEU A 99 9.11 8.25 9.24
C LEU A 99 8.52 7.85 7.88
N PHE A 100 7.95 6.65 7.77
CA PHE A 100 7.36 6.14 6.53
C PHE A 100 6.14 6.95 6.10
N VAL A 101 5.25 7.31 7.02
CA VAL A 101 4.12 8.21 6.72
C VAL A 101 4.62 9.56 6.23
N TYR A 102 5.64 10.14 6.87
CA TYR A 102 6.25 11.39 6.43
C TYR A 102 6.79 11.29 4.99
N LEU A 103 7.58 10.26 4.68
CA LEU A 103 8.14 10.03 3.35
C LEU A 103 7.05 9.79 2.30
N LEU A 104 6.02 9.03 2.67
CA LEU A 104 4.88 8.73 1.83
C LEU A 104 4.10 10.02 1.49
N LEU A 105 3.79 10.86 2.47
CA LEU A 105 3.12 12.14 2.23
C LEU A 105 3.96 13.11 1.41
N LEU A 106 5.29 13.09 1.58
CA LEU A 106 6.19 13.86 0.73
C LEU A 106 6.12 13.39 -0.72
N ALA A 107 6.08 12.07 -0.96
CA ALA A 107 5.92 11.50 -2.30
C ALA A 107 4.55 11.88 -2.92
N GLN A 108 3.46 11.80 -2.15
CA GLN A 108 2.14 12.24 -2.62
C GLN A 108 2.09 13.74 -2.92
N ASN A 109 2.78 14.56 -2.13
CA ASN A 109 2.90 15.99 -2.42
C ASN A 109 3.68 16.22 -3.73
N VAL A 110 4.76 15.46 -4.00
CA VAL A 110 5.48 15.54 -5.28
C VAL A 110 4.54 15.21 -6.44
N PHE A 111 3.68 14.19 -6.33
CA PHE A 111 2.68 13.87 -7.35
C PHE A 111 1.65 14.99 -7.54
N ASN A 112 1.17 15.59 -6.46
CA ASN A 112 0.24 16.72 -6.52
C ASN A 112 0.85 17.92 -7.28
N VAL A 113 2.12 18.24 -7.03
CA VAL A 113 2.81 19.33 -7.77
C VAL A 113 3.23 18.90 -9.18
N ALA A 114 3.60 17.63 -9.39
CA ALA A 114 4.03 17.09 -10.67
C ALA A 114 2.90 17.08 -11.72
N ALA A 115 1.65 16.98 -11.28
CA ALA A 115 0.48 17.06 -12.15
C ALA A 115 0.32 18.43 -12.83
N ILE A 116 0.97 19.48 -12.33
CA ILE A 116 0.92 20.84 -12.90
C ILE A 116 2.20 21.13 -13.70
N ARG A 117 3.35 20.62 -13.26
CA ARG A 117 4.66 20.88 -13.88
C ARG A 117 5.57 19.67 -13.75
N THR A 118 6.40 19.40 -14.73
CA THR A 118 7.39 18.32 -14.64
C THR A 118 8.47 18.64 -13.60
N ILE A 119 8.69 17.75 -12.63
CA ILE A 119 9.69 17.94 -11.55
C ILE A 119 10.68 16.78 -11.56
N PRO A 120 12.00 17.01 -11.44
CA PRO A 120 13.01 15.96 -11.38
C PRO A 120 12.78 14.90 -10.29
N LEU A 121 12.18 15.32 -9.16
CA LEU A 121 11.84 14.46 -8.02
C LEU A 121 10.72 13.44 -8.31
N TYR A 122 9.99 13.57 -9.44
CA TYR A 122 8.92 12.64 -9.82
C TYR A 122 9.40 11.18 -9.83
N ARG A 123 10.58 10.91 -10.39
CA ARG A 123 11.12 9.55 -10.47
C ARG A 123 11.34 8.94 -9.08
N ALA A 124 11.89 9.72 -8.16
CA ALA A 124 12.11 9.28 -6.78
C ALA A 124 10.78 9.03 -6.06
N ALA A 125 9.80 9.93 -6.23
CA ALA A 125 8.46 9.77 -5.66
C ALA A 125 7.73 8.54 -6.22
N SER A 126 7.85 8.29 -7.52
CA SER A 126 7.28 7.10 -8.18
C SER A 126 7.85 5.80 -7.62
N THR A 127 9.17 5.72 -7.44
CA THR A 127 9.80 4.55 -6.82
C THR A 127 9.37 4.39 -5.35
N ALA A 128 9.33 5.48 -4.58
CA ALA A 128 8.90 5.44 -3.19
C ALA A 128 7.43 4.97 -3.06
N ALA A 129 6.52 5.53 -3.86
CA ALA A 129 5.11 5.13 -3.85
C ALA A 129 4.92 3.66 -4.26
N PHE A 130 5.67 3.19 -5.26
CA PHE A 130 5.66 1.78 -5.65
C PHE A 130 6.12 0.87 -4.51
N LEU A 131 7.22 1.21 -3.82
CA LEU A 131 7.69 0.46 -2.65
C LEU A 131 6.65 0.46 -1.51
N PHE A 132 6.04 1.61 -1.20
CA PHE A 132 5.00 1.69 -0.17
C PHE A 132 3.74 0.91 -0.56
N THR A 133 3.42 0.81 -1.85
CA THR A 133 2.30 0.00 -2.34
C THR A 133 2.55 -1.48 -2.06
N LEU A 134 3.73 -1.98 -2.40
CA LEU A 134 4.11 -3.38 -2.16
C LEU A 134 4.19 -3.70 -0.67
N LEU A 135 4.73 -2.78 0.14
CA LEU A 135 4.80 -2.93 1.58
C LEU A 135 3.40 -2.96 2.21
N SER A 136 2.50 -2.08 1.76
CA SER A 136 1.09 -2.08 2.20
C SER A 136 0.40 -3.39 1.82
N ALA A 137 0.57 -3.82 0.58
CA ALA A 137 0.00 -5.07 0.07
C ALA A 137 0.49 -6.28 0.87
N PHE A 138 1.79 -6.38 1.14
CA PHE A 138 2.38 -7.44 1.95
C PHE A 138 1.73 -7.53 3.34
N PHE A 139 1.68 -6.42 4.09
CA PHE A 139 1.11 -6.41 5.43
C PHE A 139 -0.39 -6.71 5.42
N ILE A 140 -1.14 -6.17 4.47
CA ILE A 140 -2.58 -6.42 4.38
C ILE A 140 -2.85 -7.87 4.01
N TYR A 141 -2.16 -8.45 3.02
CA TYR A 141 -2.33 -9.86 2.67
C TYR A 141 -1.98 -10.76 3.85
N ASN A 142 -0.94 -10.43 4.63
CA ASN A 142 -0.59 -11.18 5.83
C ASN A 142 -1.76 -11.22 6.84
N VAL A 143 -2.40 -10.07 7.05
CA VAL A 143 -3.58 -9.95 7.91
C VAL A 143 -4.78 -10.71 7.34
N VAL A 144 -5.02 -10.65 6.03
CA VAL A 144 -6.10 -11.41 5.37
C VAL A 144 -5.95 -12.91 5.62
N TYR A 145 -4.75 -13.47 5.40
CA TYR A 145 -4.51 -14.89 5.65
C TYR A 145 -4.48 -15.26 7.13
N ALA A 146 -4.11 -14.34 8.02
CA ALA A 146 -4.20 -14.56 9.46
C ALA A 146 -5.65 -14.80 9.94
N PHE A 147 -6.66 -14.31 9.22
CA PHE A 147 -8.07 -14.57 9.52
C PHE A 147 -8.54 -15.98 9.15
N ASN A 148 -7.77 -16.76 8.40
CA ASN A 148 -8.15 -18.10 7.94
C ASN A 148 -9.55 -18.13 7.30
N LEU A 149 -9.86 -17.15 6.44
CA LEU A 149 -11.15 -17.10 5.74
C LEU A 149 -11.25 -18.26 4.74
N LEU A 150 -12.48 -18.60 4.33
CA LEU A 150 -12.69 -19.51 3.22
C LEU A 150 -11.97 -18.99 1.96
N PHE A 151 -11.48 -19.92 1.14
CA PHE A 151 -10.71 -19.61 -0.07
C PHE A 151 -11.40 -18.54 -0.93
N LEU A 152 -12.71 -18.65 -1.16
CA LEU A 152 -13.49 -17.68 -1.97
C LEU A 152 -13.42 -16.25 -1.40
N TRP A 153 -13.45 -16.11 -0.07
CA TRP A 153 -13.33 -14.82 0.60
C TRP A 153 -11.90 -14.28 0.52
N ASN A 154 -10.87 -15.13 0.57
CA ASN A 154 -9.48 -14.68 0.35
C ASN A 154 -9.32 -14.07 -1.04
N GLY A 155 -9.82 -14.74 -2.08
CA GLY A 155 -9.78 -14.23 -3.45
C GLY A 155 -10.49 -12.88 -3.61
N LEU A 156 -11.71 -12.78 -3.08
CA LEU A 156 -12.52 -11.56 -3.15
C LEU A 156 -11.88 -10.40 -2.39
N VAL A 157 -11.38 -10.65 -1.17
CA VAL A 157 -10.74 -9.62 -0.34
C VAL A 157 -9.42 -9.15 -0.96
N VAL A 158 -8.61 -10.07 -1.49
CA VAL A 158 -7.38 -9.70 -2.21
C VAL A 158 -7.71 -8.86 -3.44
N PHE A 159 -8.70 -9.25 -4.26
CA PHE A 159 -9.17 -8.44 -5.38
C PHE A 159 -9.55 -7.01 -4.96
N LEU A 160 -10.39 -6.87 -3.92
CA LEU A 160 -10.88 -5.57 -3.45
C LEU A 160 -9.77 -4.67 -2.90
N ILE A 161 -8.71 -5.25 -2.35
CA ILE A 161 -7.56 -4.52 -1.77
C ILE A 161 -6.54 -4.19 -2.87
N SER A 162 -6.26 -5.13 -3.78
CA SER A 162 -5.35 -4.93 -4.90
C SER A 162 -5.85 -3.84 -5.85
N PHE A 163 -7.17 -3.79 -6.11
CA PHE A 163 -7.75 -2.84 -7.05
C PHE A 163 -7.39 -1.37 -6.77
N PRO A 164 -7.71 -0.77 -5.61
CA PRO A 164 -7.40 0.63 -5.33
C PRO A 164 -5.89 0.89 -5.29
N LEU A 165 -5.08 -0.05 -4.79
CA LEU A 165 -3.63 0.06 -4.78
C LEU A 165 -3.03 0.10 -6.19
N ILE A 166 -3.47 -0.81 -7.08
CA ILE A 166 -3.02 -0.84 -8.48
C ILE A 166 -3.50 0.42 -9.21
N LEU A 167 -4.74 0.84 -8.98
CA LEU A 167 -5.31 2.05 -9.56
C LEU A 167 -4.48 3.29 -9.24
N GLN A 168 -4.10 3.46 -7.97
CA GLN A 168 -3.26 4.57 -7.54
C GLN A 168 -1.90 4.58 -8.26
N VAL A 169 -1.26 3.41 -8.41
CA VAL A 169 0.04 3.31 -9.09
C VAL A 169 -0.07 3.60 -10.58
N LEU A 170 -1.02 2.99 -11.28
CA LEU A 170 -1.17 3.19 -12.73
C LEU A 170 -1.59 4.64 -13.06
N TRP A 171 -2.50 5.22 -12.27
CA TRP A 171 -2.91 6.61 -12.44
C TRP A 171 -1.73 7.60 -12.24
N SER A 172 -0.78 7.28 -11.35
CA SER A 172 0.42 8.11 -11.10
C SER A 172 1.38 8.22 -12.30
N ILE A 173 1.18 7.45 -13.37
CA ILE A 173 1.99 7.55 -14.59
C ILE A 173 1.64 8.82 -15.37
N ASN A 174 0.35 9.06 -15.63
CA ASN A 174 -0.12 10.19 -16.44
C ASN A 174 -0.67 11.34 -15.60
N MET A 175 -1.16 11.09 -14.38
CA MET A 175 -1.65 12.11 -13.44
C MET A 175 -2.75 13.02 -13.99
N GLU A 176 -3.58 12.46 -14.87
CA GLU A 176 -4.71 13.14 -15.50
C GLU A 176 -5.75 13.55 -14.45
N ASP A 177 -6.47 14.65 -14.71
CA ASP A 177 -7.51 15.14 -13.79
C ASP A 177 -8.70 14.18 -13.63
N GLN A 178 -8.85 13.23 -14.54
CA GLN A 178 -9.83 12.14 -14.47
C GLN A 178 -9.13 10.79 -14.58
N VAL A 179 -9.76 9.74 -14.05
CA VAL A 179 -9.27 8.38 -14.24
C VAL A 179 -9.66 7.92 -15.64
N GLY A 180 -8.68 7.79 -16.53
CA GLY A 180 -8.90 7.26 -17.87
C GLY A 180 -9.44 5.83 -17.85
N VAL A 181 -10.37 5.52 -18.76
CA VAL A 181 -11.01 4.18 -18.86
C VAL A 181 -9.97 3.07 -19.00
N ALA A 182 -8.92 3.30 -19.79
CA ALA A 182 -7.84 2.33 -19.97
C ALA A 182 -7.12 2.01 -18.65
N VAL A 183 -6.84 3.02 -17.82
CA VAL A 183 -6.20 2.84 -16.51
C VAL A 183 -7.13 2.06 -15.59
N PHE A 184 -8.41 2.42 -15.54
CA PHE A 184 -9.40 1.73 -14.72
C PHE A 184 -9.54 0.24 -15.09
N VAL A 185 -9.71 -0.06 -16.38
CA VAL A 185 -9.84 -1.44 -16.88
C VAL A 185 -8.58 -2.24 -16.63
N GLN A 186 -7.38 -1.67 -16.86
CA GLN A 186 -6.13 -2.35 -16.54
C GLN A 186 -6.00 -2.64 -15.04
N SER A 187 -6.34 -1.68 -14.17
CA SER A 187 -6.35 -1.91 -12.73
C SER A 187 -7.31 -3.02 -12.33
N LEU A 188 -8.49 -3.08 -12.94
CA LEU A 188 -9.51 -4.11 -12.70
C LEU A 188 -9.03 -5.50 -13.13
N VAL A 189 -8.42 -5.60 -14.32
CA VAL A 189 -7.88 -6.87 -14.84
C VAL A 189 -6.72 -7.36 -13.96
N LEU A 190 -5.78 -6.48 -13.61
CA LEU A 190 -4.65 -6.86 -12.76
C LEU A 190 -5.11 -7.25 -11.34
N SER A 191 -6.07 -6.55 -10.76
CA SER A 191 -6.62 -6.93 -9.45
C SER A 191 -7.39 -8.25 -9.51
N PHE A 192 -8.08 -8.52 -10.63
CA PHE A 192 -8.76 -9.79 -10.86
C PHE A 192 -7.76 -10.94 -10.89
N VAL A 193 -6.65 -10.80 -11.62
CA VAL A 193 -5.54 -11.76 -11.62
C VAL A 193 -4.98 -11.96 -10.20
N MET A 194 -4.84 -10.89 -9.41
CA MET A 194 -4.41 -11.01 -8.01
C MET A 194 -5.40 -11.82 -7.15
N GLY A 195 -6.70 -11.64 -7.36
CA GLY A 195 -7.74 -12.43 -6.68
C GLY A 195 -7.69 -13.91 -7.05
N GLU A 196 -7.53 -14.23 -8.34
CA GLU A 196 -7.36 -15.61 -8.82
C GLU A 196 -6.09 -16.27 -8.26
N LEU A 197 -4.97 -15.54 -8.19
CA LEU A 197 -3.75 -16.04 -7.56
C LEU A 197 -3.95 -16.33 -6.06
N ALA A 198 -4.72 -15.49 -5.37
CA ALA A 198 -5.07 -15.72 -3.97
C ALA A 198 -5.97 -16.96 -3.78
N LEU A 199 -6.89 -17.21 -4.71
CA LEU A 199 -7.67 -18.47 -4.73
C LEU A 199 -6.75 -19.66 -4.94
N ALA A 200 -5.87 -19.60 -5.94
CA ALA A 200 -4.95 -20.69 -6.26
C ALA A 200 -4.02 -21.01 -5.09
N PHE A 201 -3.43 -19.99 -4.46
CA PHE A 201 -2.59 -20.20 -3.28
C PHE A 201 -3.38 -20.74 -2.08
N SER A 202 -4.71 -20.55 -2.02
CA SER A 202 -5.60 -21.12 -0.97
C SER A 202 -5.70 -22.62 -0.91
N PHE A 203 -5.22 -23.30 -1.92
CA PHE A 203 -5.08 -24.74 -1.89
C PHE A 203 -3.67 -25.20 -1.51
N TRP A 204 -2.75 -24.26 -1.27
CA TRP A 204 -1.35 -24.55 -0.99
C TRP A 204 -1.05 -24.39 0.51
N PRO A 205 -0.63 -25.46 1.22
CA PRO A 205 -0.33 -25.41 2.64
C PRO A 205 1.03 -24.71 2.91
N MET A 206 1.04 -23.38 2.87
CA MET A 206 2.20 -22.57 3.26
C MET A 206 1.90 -21.69 4.50
N PRO A 207 2.92 -21.28 5.27
CA PRO A 207 2.78 -20.27 6.31
C PRO A 207 2.28 -18.92 5.80
N THR A 208 1.45 -18.22 6.57
CA THR A 208 0.80 -16.94 6.19
C THR A 208 1.78 -15.88 5.69
N THR A 209 3.00 -15.82 6.24
CA THR A 209 4.07 -14.90 5.81
C THR A 209 4.52 -15.17 4.37
N ILE A 210 4.62 -16.44 3.98
CA ILE A 210 5.06 -16.85 2.64
C ILE A 210 3.97 -16.57 1.61
N TRP A 211 2.70 -16.77 1.97
CA TRP A 211 1.57 -16.35 1.16
C TRP A 211 1.56 -14.86 0.86
N SER A 212 1.73 -14.04 1.90
CA SER A 212 1.78 -12.58 1.72
C SER A 212 2.96 -12.14 0.87
N LEU A 213 4.09 -12.84 0.97
CA LEU A 213 5.27 -12.59 0.15
C LEU A 213 5.06 -13.00 -1.32
N ALA A 214 4.43 -14.16 -1.57
CA ALA A 214 4.12 -14.64 -2.90
C ALA A 214 3.16 -13.71 -3.64
N LEU A 215 2.11 -13.25 -2.98
CA LEU A 215 1.16 -12.29 -3.56
C LEU A 215 1.77 -10.90 -3.75
N SER A 216 2.52 -10.37 -2.78
CA SER A 216 3.17 -9.06 -2.96
C SER A 216 4.22 -9.09 -4.08
N SER A 217 4.92 -10.21 -4.25
CA SER A 217 5.87 -10.43 -5.35
C SER A 217 5.15 -10.56 -6.69
N SER A 218 4.01 -11.25 -6.73
CA SER A 218 3.15 -11.33 -7.92
C SER A 218 2.65 -9.95 -8.33
N MET A 219 2.21 -9.14 -7.35
CA MET A 219 1.82 -7.75 -7.56
C MET A 219 2.98 -6.89 -8.07
N TYR A 220 4.19 -7.09 -7.55
CA TYR A 220 5.42 -6.44 -8.05
C TYR A 220 5.67 -6.76 -9.52
N VAL A 221 5.56 -8.04 -9.92
CA VAL A 221 5.73 -8.46 -11.31
C VAL A 221 4.65 -7.85 -12.21
N LEU A 222 3.38 -7.97 -11.83
CA LEU A 222 2.25 -7.50 -12.63
C LEU A 222 2.27 -5.98 -12.82
N ILE A 223 2.41 -5.22 -11.74
CA ILE A 223 2.45 -3.75 -11.80
C ILE A 223 3.76 -3.30 -12.45
N GLY A 224 4.89 -3.91 -12.11
CA GLY A 224 6.19 -3.58 -12.68
C GLY A 224 6.23 -3.73 -14.19
N LEU A 225 5.74 -4.86 -14.73
CA LEU A 225 5.65 -5.08 -16.17
C LEU A 225 4.70 -4.07 -16.83
N THR A 226 3.50 -3.88 -16.26
CA THR A 226 2.49 -2.98 -16.83
C THR A 226 2.98 -1.54 -16.86
N THR A 227 3.53 -1.04 -15.74
CA THR A 227 4.05 0.34 -15.65
C THR A 227 5.22 0.58 -16.61
N ASN A 228 6.09 -0.41 -16.82
CA ASN A 228 7.18 -0.29 -17.78
C ASN A 228 6.70 -0.34 -19.23
N PHE A 229 5.69 -1.15 -19.53
CA PHE A 229 5.06 -1.19 -20.86
C PHE A 229 4.36 0.13 -21.17
N LEU A 230 3.58 0.67 -20.24
CA LEU A 230 2.91 1.97 -20.37
C LEU A 230 3.89 3.13 -20.55
N ARG A 231 5.11 3.02 -19.98
CA ARG A 231 6.20 3.99 -20.15
C ARG A 231 7.00 3.80 -21.44
N GLY A 232 6.63 2.84 -22.30
CA GLY A 232 7.34 2.53 -23.56
C GLY A 232 8.71 1.90 -23.36
N ARG A 233 9.00 1.31 -22.19
CA ARG A 233 10.31 0.72 -21.83
C ARG A 233 10.30 -0.81 -21.81
N GLY A 234 9.36 -1.43 -22.53
CA GLY A 234 9.22 -2.88 -22.60
C GLY A 234 10.36 -3.54 -23.37
N SER A 235 11.43 -3.93 -22.69
CA SER A 235 12.47 -4.78 -23.28
C SER A 235 12.27 -6.24 -22.89
N ARG A 236 12.60 -7.17 -23.78
CA ARG A 236 12.53 -8.62 -23.50
C ARG A 236 13.38 -9.01 -22.28
N ARG A 237 14.51 -8.33 -22.08
CA ARG A 237 15.38 -8.51 -20.91
C ARG A 237 14.66 -8.16 -19.60
N LEU A 238 13.95 -7.04 -19.58
CA LEU A 238 13.19 -6.59 -18.40
C LEU A 238 12.12 -7.61 -18.02
N VAL A 239 11.44 -8.21 -19.00
CA VAL A 239 10.44 -9.26 -18.75
C VAL A 239 11.06 -10.45 -18.01
N TRP A 240 12.25 -10.89 -18.43
CA TRP A 240 12.98 -11.96 -17.76
C TRP A 240 13.45 -11.60 -16.35
N GLU A 241 13.84 -10.35 -16.10
CA GLU A 241 14.22 -9.89 -14.76
C GLU A 241 13.04 -9.96 -13.79
N TYR A 242 11.84 -9.49 -14.20
CA TYR A 242 10.63 -9.59 -13.38
C TYR A 242 10.16 -11.04 -13.19
N LEU A 243 10.14 -11.84 -14.26
CA LEU A 243 9.78 -13.26 -14.17
C LEU A 243 10.76 -14.04 -13.30
N GLY A 244 12.05 -13.71 -13.33
CA GLY A 244 13.07 -14.30 -12.47
C GLY A 244 12.77 -14.08 -10.99
N ILE A 245 12.36 -12.86 -10.60
CA ILE A 245 11.97 -12.55 -9.22
C ILE A 245 10.73 -13.37 -8.81
N GLY A 246 9.72 -13.46 -9.69
CA GLY A 246 8.55 -14.30 -9.46
C GLY A 246 8.91 -15.78 -9.30
N ALA A 247 9.80 -16.30 -10.14
CA ALA A 247 10.26 -17.69 -10.09
C ALA A 247 11.03 -17.98 -8.79
N VAL A 248 11.90 -17.08 -8.34
CA VAL A 248 12.62 -17.23 -7.06
C VAL A 248 11.63 -17.33 -5.90
N VAL A 249 10.62 -16.47 -5.87
CA VAL A 249 9.62 -16.48 -4.81
C VAL A 249 8.81 -17.77 -4.85
N LEU A 250 8.41 -18.26 -6.04
CA LEU A 250 7.74 -19.55 -6.19
C LEU A 250 8.60 -20.73 -5.73
N ILE A 251 9.90 -20.72 -6.02
CA ILE A 251 10.84 -21.74 -5.55
C ILE A 251 10.93 -21.72 -4.02
N VAL A 252 11.12 -20.54 -3.41
CA VAL A 252 11.16 -20.40 -1.95
C VAL A 252 9.86 -20.90 -1.34
N SER A 253 8.71 -20.50 -1.89
CA SER A 253 7.39 -20.98 -1.50
C SER A 253 7.29 -22.50 -1.52
N PHE A 254 7.72 -23.14 -2.61
CA PHE A 254 7.73 -24.59 -2.75
C PHE A 254 8.62 -25.28 -1.70
N LEU A 255 9.84 -24.78 -1.49
CA LEU A 255 10.79 -25.35 -0.51
C LEU A 255 10.31 -25.23 0.93
N THR A 256 9.56 -24.18 1.25
CA THR A 256 9.01 -23.94 2.60
C THR A 256 7.68 -24.65 2.85
N THR A 257 7.14 -25.33 1.85
CA THR A 257 5.88 -26.05 1.98
C THR A 257 6.09 -27.33 2.80
N SER A 258 5.47 -27.42 3.97
CA SER A 258 5.39 -28.65 4.75
C SER A 258 4.09 -29.38 4.42
N TRP A 259 4.20 -30.46 3.66
CA TRP A 259 3.06 -31.35 3.36
C TRP A 259 2.73 -32.31 4.50
N THR A 260 3.56 -32.35 5.53
CA THR A 260 3.26 -32.97 6.81
C THR A 260 2.35 -32.02 7.58
N GLY A 261 1.06 -32.33 7.62
CA GLY A 261 0.03 -31.58 8.36
C GLY A 261 0.30 -31.48 9.85
#